data_AF-A0A3N4S0E9-F1
#
_entry.id   AF-A0A3N4S0E9-F1
#
_cell.length_a   1.000
_cell.length_b   1.000
_cell.length_c   1.000
_cell.angle_alpha   90.00
_cell.angle_beta   90.00
_cell.angle_gamma   90.00
#
_symmetry.space_group_name_H-M   'P 1'
#
loop_
_entity.id
_entity.type
_entity.pdbx_description
1 polymer ?
#
loop_
_entity_poly.entity_id
_entity_poly.type
_entity_poly.pdbx_seq_one_letter_code
_entity_poly.pdbx_strand_id
1 'polypeptide(L)'
;MNRYGDQAMTHWKEHKPQAFGELENPEEFFTELGEEISTEIETRARELAGQEPDGEGYLQRLQRLNTSRSTAEGEVLRERVLLDVEPDQE
;
A
#
# COMPACT_ATOMS: atom_id res chain seq x y z
N MET A 1 -14.21 1.55 0.77
CA MET A 1 -13.00 0.74 0.50
C MET A 1 -12.31 1.14 -0.81
N ASN A 2 -10.98 1.28 -0.78
CA ASN A 2 -10.18 1.53 -1.98
C ASN A 2 -9.59 0.22 -2.56
N ARG A 3 -8.82 0.30 -3.66
CA ARG A 3 -8.24 -0.91 -4.29
C ARG A 3 -7.31 -1.71 -3.37
N TYR A 4 -6.64 -1.05 -2.43
CA TYR A 4 -5.67 -1.70 -1.55
C TYR A 4 -6.40 -2.47 -0.45
N GLY A 5 -7.45 -1.89 0.11
CA GLY A 5 -8.36 -2.57 1.03
C GLY A 5 -9.01 -3.79 0.40
N ASP A 6 -9.47 -3.68 -0.85
CA ASP A 6 -10.04 -4.81 -1.59
C ASP A 6 -9.03 -5.94 -1.85
N GLN A 7 -7.80 -5.59 -2.23
CA GLN A 7 -6.70 -6.55 -2.38
C GLN A 7 -6.35 -7.24 -1.06
N ALA A 8 -6.22 -6.48 0.03
CA ALA A 8 -5.93 -7.02 1.35
C ALA A 8 -7.06 -7.95 1.84
N MET A 9 -8.31 -7.55 1.66
CA MET A 9 -9.49 -8.34 2.00
C MET A 9 -9.53 -9.67 1.24
N THR A 10 -9.31 -9.62 -0.08
CA THR A 10 -9.26 -10.82 -0.93
C THR A 10 -8.14 -11.74 -0.49
N HIS A 11 -6.95 -11.18 -0.25
CA HIS A 11 -5.79 -11.94 0.19
C HIS A 11 -6.02 -12.62 1.54
N TRP A 12 -6.59 -11.91 2.52
CA TRP A 12 -6.94 -12.47 3.83
C TRP A 12 -8.04 -13.53 3.76
N LYS A 13 -9.04 -13.37 2.89
CA LYS A 13 -10.06 -14.42 2.66
C LYS A 13 -9.42 -15.72 2.15
N GLU A 14 -8.42 -15.62 1.29
CA GLU A 14 -7.75 -16.77 0.70
C GLU A 14 -6.73 -17.41 1.66
N HIS A 15 -5.96 -16.61 2.40
CA HIS A 15 -4.81 -17.10 3.19
C HIS A 15 -5.08 -17.18 4.71
N LYS A 16 -6.02 -16.37 5.22
CA LYS A 16 -6.38 -16.30 6.65
C LYS A 16 -7.92 -16.29 6.86
N PRO A 17 -8.66 -17.30 6.38
CA PRO A 17 -10.12 -17.32 6.48
C PRO A 17 -10.63 -17.36 7.92
N GLN A 18 -9.86 -17.91 8.86
CA GLN A 18 -10.19 -17.91 10.29
C GLN A 18 -10.16 -16.49 10.86
N ALA A 19 -9.03 -15.79 10.74
CA ALA A 19 -8.90 -14.40 11.18
C ALA A 19 -9.92 -13.48 10.50
N PHE A 20 -10.18 -13.69 9.20
CA PHE A 20 -11.22 -12.94 8.48
C PHE A 20 -12.62 -13.17 9.06
N GLY A 21 -12.93 -14.39 9.51
CA GLY A 21 -14.21 -14.74 10.12
C GLY A 21 -14.37 -14.27 11.57
N GLU A 22 -13.28 -13.94 12.25
CA GLU A 22 -13.28 -13.35 13.60
C GLU A 22 -13.50 -11.83 13.58
N LEU A 23 -13.32 -11.18 12.42
CA LEU A 23 -13.61 -9.76 12.27
C LEU A 23 -15.12 -9.51 12.33
N GLU A 24 -15.53 -8.63 13.24
CA GLU A 24 -16.93 -8.23 13.40
C GLU A 24 -17.42 -7.40 12.20
N ASN A 25 -16.58 -6.47 11.74
CA ASN A 25 -16.83 -5.61 10.57
C ASN A 25 -15.62 -5.64 9.61
N PRO A 26 -15.46 -6.70 8.79
CA PRO A 26 -14.33 -6.80 7.88
C PRO A 26 -14.30 -5.66 6.85
N GLU A 27 -15.46 -5.23 6.33
CA GLU A 27 -15.51 -4.16 5.32
C GLU A 27 -15.00 -2.80 5.85
N GLU A 28 -15.29 -2.48 7.11
CA GLU A 28 -14.81 -1.25 7.77
C GLU A 28 -13.30 -1.35 8.02
N PHE A 29 -12.84 -2.46 8.62
CA PHE A 29 -11.43 -2.73 8.86
C PHE A 29 -10.57 -2.62 7.59
N PHE A 30 -10.99 -3.28 6.49
CA PHE A 30 -10.26 -3.22 5.23
C PHE A 30 -10.42 -1.87 4.50
N THR A 31 -11.50 -1.13 4.76
CA THR A 31 -11.63 0.26 4.27
C THR A 31 -10.59 1.15 4.92
N GLU A 32 -10.48 1.13 6.25
CA GLU A 32 -9.49 1.90 7.00
C GLU A 32 -8.06 1.47 6.64
N LEU A 33 -7.79 0.16 6.62
CA LEU A 33 -6.48 -0.37 6.23
C LEU A 33 -6.08 0.09 4.81
N GLY A 34 -7.02 0.08 3.89
CA GLY A 34 -6.80 0.58 2.54
C GLY A 34 -6.42 2.07 2.55
N GLU A 35 -7.14 2.90 3.31
CA GLU A 35 -6.88 4.34 3.42
C GLU A 35 -5.53 4.65 4.06
N GLU A 36 -5.15 3.90 5.09
CA GLU A 36 -3.82 3.96 5.69
C GLU A 36 -2.73 3.61 4.68
N ILE A 37 -2.87 2.49 3.96
CA ILE A 37 -1.94 2.09 2.90
C ILE A 37 -1.82 3.17 1.83
N SER A 38 -2.94 3.75 1.39
CA SER A 38 -2.92 4.83 0.39
C SER A 38 -2.14 6.05 0.89
N THR A 39 -2.34 6.42 2.15
CA THR A 39 -1.69 7.57 2.78
C THR A 39 -0.19 7.33 2.96
N GLU A 40 0.20 6.12 3.36
CA GLU A 40 1.61 5.71 3.45
C GLU A 40 2.29 5.74 2.08
N ILE A 41 1.64 5.21 1.04
CA ILE A 41 2.17 5.23 -0.33
C ILE A 41 2.40 6.66 -0.78
N GLU A 42 1.45 7.57 -0.55
CA GLU A 42 1.64 8.98 -0.89
C GLU A 42 2.79 9.64 -0.12
N THR A 43 2.91 9.32 1.17
CA THR A 43 3.98 9.85 2.03
C THR A 43 5.34 9.35 1.54
N ARG A 44 5.50 8.03 1.40
CA ARG A 44 6.74 7.41 0.92
C ARG A 44 7.06 7.79 -0.52
N ALA A 45 6.06 7.96 -1.39
CA ALA A 45 6.27 8.45 -2.75
C ALA A 45 6.84 9.88 -2.77
N ARG A 46 6.39 10.75 -1.86
CA ARG A 46 6.96 12.12 -1.72
C ARG A 46 8.39 12.07 -1.20
N GLU A 47 8.67 11.20 -0.23
CA GLU A 47 10.03 10.98 0.28
C GLU A 47 10.97 10.46 -0.82
N LEU A 48 10.54 9.46 -1.59
CA LEU A 48 11.28 8.87 -2.70
C LEU A 48 11.44 9.82 -3.88
N ALA A 49 10.46 10.69 -4.13
CA ALA A 49 10.59 11.72 -5.17
C ALA A 49 11.69 12.72 -4.79
N GLY A 50 11.82 13.03 -3.50
CA GLY A 50 12.78 14.01 -3.01
C GLY A 50 12.50 15.42 -3.54
N GLN A 51 13.45 16.33 -3.28
CA GLN A 51 13.31 17.73 -3.70
C GLN A 51 13.36 17.86 -5.24
N GLU A 52 12.51 18.73 -5.80
CA GLU A 52 12.52 19.03 -7.24
C GLU A 52 13.89 19.59 -7.67
N PRO A 53 14.60 18.95 -8.62
CA PRO A 53 15.83 19.51 -9.13
C PRO A 53 15.55 20.79 -9.94
N ASP A 54 16.38 21.81 -9.74
CA ASP A 54 16.29 23.07 -10.49
C ASP A 54 16.42 22.84 -12.00
N GLY A 55 15.45 23.35 -12.77
CA GLY A 55 15.40 23.18 -14.21
C GLY A 55 14.80 21.87 -14.71
N GLU A 56 14.14 21.09 -13.85
CA GLU A 56 13.43 19.86 -14.26
C GLU A 56 12.30 20.17 -15.27
N GLY A 57 12.37 19.57 -16.46
CA GLY A 57 11.28 19.64 -17.44
C GLY A 57 10.05 18.87 -16.97
N TYR A 58 8.85 19.30 -17.39
CA TYR A 58 7.56 18.68 -16.99
C TYR A 58 7.54 17.15 -17.14
N LEU A 59 8.10 16.62 -18.23
CA LEU A 59 8.15 15.17 -18.47
C LEU A 59 9.07 14.43 -17.50
N GLN A 60 10.22 15.02 -17.13
CA GLN A 60 11.12 14.42 -16.13
C GLN A 60 10.48 14.42 -14.75
N ARG A 61 9.79 15.51 -14.39
CA ARG A 61 9.01 15.58 -13.14
C ARG A 61 7.95 14.49 -13.11
N LEU A 62 7.18 14.35 -14.19
CA LEU A 62 6.14 13.34 -14.29
C LEU A 62 6.72 11.92 -14.17
N GLN A 63 7.84 11.64 -14.84
CA GLN A 63 8.51 10.35 -14.77
C GLN A 63 9.02 10.06 -13.35
N ARG A 64 9.66 11.03 -12.69
CA ARG A 64 10.15 10.89 -11.32
C ARG A 64 9.00 10.60 -10.37
N LEU A 65 7.94 11.40 -10.38
CA LEU A 65 6.78 11.21 -9.51
C LEU A 65 6.09 9.85 -9.74
N ASN A 66 5.92 9.43 -11.00
CA ASN A 66 5.34 8.12 -11.29
C ASN A 66 6.24 6.98 -10.82
N THR A 67 7.55 7.10 -11.01
CA THR A 67 8.52 6.08 -10.55
C THR A 67 8.51 5.99 -9.03
N SER A 68 8.61 7.12 -8.33
CA SER A 68 8.58 7.18 -6.86
C SER A 68 7.27 6.62 -6.30
N ARG A 69 6.14 6.92 -6.94
CA ARG A 69 4.84 6.35 -6.55
C ARG A 69 4.78 4.84 -6.78
N SER A 70 5.24 4.35 -7.93
CA SER A 70 5.24 2.92 -8.23
C SER A 70 6.16 2.14 -7.29
N THR A 71 7.32 2.71 -6.92
CA THR A 71 8.22 2.12 -5.94
C THR A 71 7.59 2.10 -4.55
N ALA A 72 7.04 3.24 -4.09
CA ALA A 72 6.35 3.32 -2.80
C ALA A 72 5.19 2.33 -2.70
N GLU A 73 4.39 2.21 -3.76
CA GLU A 73 3.30 1.25 -3.85
C GLU A 73 3.79 -0.19 -3.72
N GLY A 74 4.85 -0.56 -4.43
CA GLY A 74 5.43 -1.90 -4.32
C GLY A 74 5.99 -2.20 -2.92
N GLU A 75 6.66 -1.23 -2.29
CA GLU A 75 7.21 -1.39 -0.95
C GLU A 75 6.12 -1.51 0.12
N VAL A 76 5.16 -0.58 0.14
CA VAL A 76 4.08 -0.57 1.13
C VAL A 76 3.17 -1.78 0.97
N LEU A 77 2.80 -2.17 -0.26
CA LEU A 77 2.00 -3.39 -0.45
C LEU A 77 2.75 -4.64 -0.02
N ARG A 78 4.06 -4.70 -0.26
CA ARG A 78 4.86 -5.81 0.23
C ARG A 78 4.90 -5.84 1.76
N GLU A 79 5.07 -4.71 2.41
CA GLU A 79 5.15 -4.61 3.87
C GLU A 79 3.80 -4.83 4.58
N ARG A 80 2.74 -4.19 4.09
CA ARG A 80 1.44 -4.13 4.78
C ARG A 80 0.45 -5.19 4.30
N VAL A 81 0.57 -5.68 3.07
CA VAL A 81 -0.35 -6.68 2.51
C VAL A 81 0.28 -8.06 2.42
N LEU A 82 1.56 -8.17 2.05
CA LEU A 82 2.24 -9.46 1.90
C LEU A 82 3.01 -9.90 3.18
N LEU A 83 3.68 -8.98 3.89
CA LEU A 83 4.49 -9.30 5.07
C LEU A 83 3.68 -9.36 6.38
N ASP A 84 2.50 -8.72 6.45
CA ASP A 84 1.52 -8.98 7.53
C ASP A 84 1.01 -10.45 7.52
N VAL A 85 1.32 -11.18 6.44
CA VAL A 85 1.02 -12.60 6.23
C VAL A 85 2.24 -13.49 6.42
N GLU A 86 3.42 -12.98 6.82
CA GLU A 86 4.49 -13.90 7.22
C GLU A 86 3.97 -14.80 8.36
N PRO A 87 3.83 -16.11 8.12
CA PRO A 87 3.59 -17.05 9.19
C PRO A 87 4.83 -16.99 10.06
N ASP A 88 4.59 -17.01 11.38
CA ASP A 88 5.52 -17.48 12.40
C ASP A 88 6.83 -18.02 11.78
N GLN A 89 7.84 -17.15 11.68
CA GLN A 89 9.18 -17.60 11.29
C GLN A 89 9.69 -18.40 12.50
N GLU A 90 9.61 -19.72 12.38
CA GLU A 90 10.08 -20.75 13.34
C GLU A 90 11.45 -20.47 13.98
#